data_AF-A0A4Q1JJS4-F1
#
_entry.id   AF-A0A4Q1JJS4-F1
#
_cell.length_a   1.000
_cell.length_b   1.000
_cell.length_c   1.000
_cell.angle_alpha   90.00
_cell.angle_beta   90.00
_cell.angle_gamma   90.00
#
_symmetry.space_group_name_H-M   'P 1'
#
loop_
_entity.id
_entity.type
_entity.pdbx_description
1 polymer ?
#
loop_
_entity_poly.entity_id
_entity_poly.type
_entity_poly.pdbx_seq_one_letter_code
_entity_poly.pdbx_strand_id
1 'polypeptide(L)'
;MEKFGGKYRIESNRAKFWDYSSPADYFITICVSGRECILGDIIDGEMILSEYGKIVETEIKKIPEYHKRVIMNVWTVMPNHIHLLVSLGDYAFDNGLSTIDNDTVKKIHEFSLQASPQLPQQRWWINPKYQPNINEIKQYRKERRRMLIPKILGKFK
;
A
#
# COMPACT_ATOMS: atom_id res chain seq x y z
N MET A 1 6.16 21.23 -24.14
CA MET A 1 5.66 21.27 -22.75
C MET A 1 4.39 22.09 -22.72
N GLU A 2 3.28 21.48 -22.34
CA GLU A 2 1.99 22.15 -22.23
C GLU A 2 1.95 23.02 -20.96
N LYS A 3 1.45 24.26 -21.06
CA LYS A 3 1.34 25.18 -19.92
C LYS A 3 -0.01 24.98 -19.22
N PHE A 4 -0.01 24.70 -17.92
CA PHE A 4 -1.25 24.67 -17.11
C PHE A 4 -1.38 25.99 -16.34
N GLY A 5 -2.43 26.77 -16.61
CA GLY A 5 -2.63 28.08 -15.98
C GLY A 5 -1.49 29.09 -16.25
N GLY A 6 -0.91 29.04 -17.45
CA GLY A 6 0.19 29.93 -17.85
C GLY A 6 1.57 29.60 -17.26
N LYS A 7 1.69 28.58 -16.40
CA LYS A 7 2.95 28.16 -15.78
C LYS A 7 3.48 26.88 -16.42
N TYR A 8 4.81 26.80 -16.60
CA TYR A 8 5.47 25.55 -16.91
C TYR A 8 5.30 24.59 -15.73
N ARG A 9 4.79 23.40 -16.01
CA ARG A 9 4.59 22.35 -15.00
C ARG A 9 5.38 21.13 -15.43
N ILE A 10 6.09 20.52 -14.49
CA ILE A 10 6.71 19.22 -14.70
C ILE A 10 5.58 18.21 -14.86
N GLU A 11 5.53 17.55 -16.03
CA GLU A 11 4.55 16.51 -16.29
C GLU A 11 4.71 15.36 -15.29
N SER A 12 3.61 14.65 -15.01
CA SER A 12 3.70 13.51 -14.10
C SER A 12 4.47 12.36 -14.75
N ASN A 13 5.40 11.75 -14.00
CA ASN A 13 6.05 10.50 -14.42
C ASN A 13 5.11 9.27 -14.40
N ARG A 14 3.83 9.45 -14.04
CA ARG A 14 2.82 8.39 -14.04
C ARG A 14 2.42 8.06 -15.47
N ALA A 15 2.29 6.76 -15.77
CA ALA A 15 1.78 6.31 -17.06
C ALA A 15 0.34 6.80 -17.25
N LYS A 16 0.12 7.63 -18.30
CA LYS A 16 -1.16 8.32 -18.53
C LYS A 16 -2.33 7.36 -18.80
N PHE A 17 -2.04 6.15 -19.25
CA PHE A 17 -3.03 5.11 -19.59
C PHE A 17 -3.33 4.13 -18.45
N TRP A 18 -2.66 4.25 -17.28
CA TRP A 18 -2.82 3.31 -16.17
C TRP A 18 -3.49 3.96 -14.96
N ASP A 19 -4.59 3.37 -14.47
CA ASP A 19 -5.18 3.73 -13.19
C ASP A 19 -4.45 2.99 -12.06
N TYR A 20 -3.60 3.69 -11.33
CA TYR A 20 -2.84 3.16 -10.19
C TYR A 20 -3.71 2.78 -8.98
N SER A 21 -5.05 2.89 -9.06
CA SER A 21 -5.99 2.33 -8.09
C SER A 21 -6.59 0.99 -8.55
N SER A 22 -6.30 0.57 -9.78
CA SER A 22 -6.73 -0.70 -10.34
C SER A 22 -6.08 -1.87 -9.62
N PRO A 23 -6.82 -2.99 -9.48
CA PRO A 23 -6.28 -4.21 -8.90
C PRO A 23 -5.09 -4.74 -9.71
N ALA A 24 -3.92 -4.85 -9.08
CA ALA A 24 -2.66 -5.27 -9.71
C ALA A 24 -1.56 -5.45 -8.66
N ASP A 25 -0.44 -6.04 -9.08
CA ASP A 25 0.79 -6.10 -8.29
C ASP A 25 1.66 -4.87 -8.59
N TYR A 26 2.16 -4.25 -7.53
CA TYR A 26 2.98 -3.05 -7.60
C TYR A 26 4.31 -3.30 -6.91
N PHE A 27 5.40 -3.09 -7.66
CA PHE A 27 6.73 -2.97 -7.09
C PHE A 27 7.02 -1.49 -6.79
N ILE A 28 7.22 -1.17 -5.52
CA ILE A 28 7.40 0.19 -5.02
C ILE A 28 8.77 0.28 -4.38
N THR A 29 9.54 1.29 -4.78
CA THR A 29 10.80 1.65 -4.10
C THR A 29 10.66 3.07 -3.55
N ILE A 30 10.98 3.25 -2.27
CA ILE A 30 10.99 4.57 -1.62
C ILE A 30 12.39 4.80 -1.08
N CYS A 31 13.06 5.84 -1.58
CA CYS A 31 14.40 6.22 -1.13
C CYS A 31 14.31 7.31 -0.06
N VAL A 32 15.19 7.22 0.94
CA VAL A 32 15.46 8.32 1.87
C VAL A 32 16.00 9.51 1.07
N SER A 33 15.65 10.73 1.50
CA SER A 33 16.18 11.96 0.92
C SER A 33 17.71 11.94 0.95
N GLY A 34 18.35 12.36 -0.14
CA GLY A 34 19.81 12.31 -0.26
C GLY A 34 20.43 10.90 -0.25
N ARG A 35 19.61 9.82 -0.20
CA ARG A 35 20.04 8.43 -0.01
C ARG A 35 20.87 8.23 1.26
N GLU A 36 20.55 8.97 2.31
CA GLU A 36 21.20 8.82 3.61
C GLU A 36 20.87 7.45 4.25
N CYS A 37 21.88 6.80 4.82
CA CYS A 37 21.78 5.48 5.44
C CYS A 37 21.20 5.53 6.86
N ILE A 38 20.07 6.20 7.04
CA ILE A 38 19.49 6.42 8.37
C ILE A 38 18.64 5.24 8.87
N LEU A 39 18.28 4.28 7.99
CA LEU A 39 17.43 3.15 8.34
C LEU A 39 18.19 1.98 8.96
N GLY A 40 19.53 2.04 8.97
CA GLY A 40 20.40 1.03 9.53
C GLY A 40 21.61 0.77 8.64
N ASP A 41 22.34 -0.29 8.95
CA ASP A 41 23.58 -0.67 8.30
C ASP A 41 23.57 -2.15 7.92
N ILE A 42 24.42 -2.54 6.98
CA ILE A 42 24.64 -3.95 6.64
C ILE A 42 25.96 -4.39 7.24
N ILE A 43 25.92 -5.35 8.17
CA ILE A 43 27.10 -5.92 8.83
C ILE A 43 27.10 -7.42 8.51
N ASP A 44 28.19 -7.94 7.95
CA ASP A 44 28.33 -9.35 7.55
C ASP A 44 27.21 -9.87 6.63
N GLY A 45 26.64 -8.99 5.80
CA GLY A 45 25.55 -9.32 4.88
C GLY A 45 24.15 -9.28 5.51
N GLU A 46 24.04 -8.98 6.80
CA GLU A 46 22.78 -8.85 7.51
C GLU A 46 22.39 -7.38 7.71
N MET A 47 21.10 -7.07 7.51
CA MET A 47 20.56 -5.73 7.74
C MET A 47 20.31 -5.52 9.24
N ILE A 48 21.08 -4.62 9.85
CA ILE A 48 20.92 -4.17 11.23
C ILE A 48 20.13 -2.86 11.24
N LEU A 49 18.85 -2.94 11.62
CA LEU A 49 17.95 -1.78 11.62
C LEU A 49 18.32 -0.77 12.72
N SER A 50 18.37 0.51 12.32
CA SER A 50 18.37 1.64 13.26
C SER A 50 17.00 1.78 13.94
N GLU A 51 16.86 2.73 14.87
CA GLU A 51 15.54 3.07 15.44
C GLU A 51 14.54 3.50 14.35
N TYR A 52 14.98 4.29 13.36
CA TYR A 52 14.15 4.68 12.22
C TYR A 52 13.81 3.48 11.33
N GLY A 53 14.76 2.58 11.10
CA GLY A 53 14.52 1.34 10.35
C GLY A 53 13.44 0.48 11.00
N LYS A 54 13.48 0.33 12.33
CA LYS A 54 12.46 -0.41 13.11
C LYS A 54 11.08 0.23 13.04
N ILE A 55 11.01 1.57 13.05
CA ILE A 55 9.75 2.29 12.84
C ILE A 55 9.21 2.00 11.45
N VAL A 56 10.03 2.11 10.41
CA VAL A 56 9.62 1.83 9.02
C VAL A 56 9.16 0.38 8.88
N GLU A 57 9.91 -0.58 9.43
CA GLU A 57 9.55 -2.00 9.44
C GLU A 57 8.16 -2.23 10.07
N THR A 58 7.91 -1.61 11.22
CA THR A 58 6.65 -1.69 11.94
C THR A 58 5.49 -1.10 11.13
N GLU A 59 5.71 0.06 10.52
CA GLU A 59 4.66 0.73 9.73
C GLU A 59 4.35 -0.04 8.43
N ILE A 60 5.34 -0.65 7.78
CA ILE A 60 5.10 -1.54 6.62
C ILE A 60 4.17 -2.69 7.02
N LYS A 61 4.42 -3.35 8.16
CA LYS A 61 3.60 -4.47 8.66
C LYS A 61 2.16 -4.06 8.94
N LYS A 62 1.92 -2.80 9.35
CA LYS A 62 0.57 -2.27 9.64
C LYS A 62 -0.21 -1.82 8.40
N ILE A 63 0.42 -1.67 7.22
CA ILE A 63 -0.27 -1.19 6.01
C ILE A 63 -1.57 -1.98 5.72
N PRO A 64 -1.58 -3.32 5.76
CA PRO A 64 -2.81 -4.10 5.56
C PRO A 64 -3.91 -3.80 6.60
N GLU A 65 -3.54 -3.40 7.81
CA GLU A 65 -4.49 -3.08 8.89
C GLU A 65 -5.28 -1.78 8.62
N TYR A 66 -4.76 -0.88 7.82
CA TYR A 66 -5.46 0.37 7.47
C TYR A 66 -6.03 0.36 6.05
N HIS A 67 -5.70 -0.66 5.26
CA HIS A 67 -6.11 -0.77 3.87
C HIS A 67 -6.62 -2.17 3.52
N LYS A 68 -7.94 -2.35 3.60
CA LYS A 68 -8.68 -3.58 3.23
C LYS A 68 -8.22 -4.24 1.93
N ARG A 69 -7.88 -3.42 0.93
CA ARG A 69 -7.50 -3.92 -0.40
C ARG A 69 -6.03 -4.33 -0.52
N VAL A 70 -5.20 -4.00 0.46
CA VAL A 70 -3.76 -4.20 0.37
C VAL A 70 -3.39 -5.58 0.93
N ILE A 71 -2.70 -6.34 0.09
CA ILE A 71 -2.01 -7.57 0.48
C ILE A 71 -0.52 -7.26 0.41
N MET A 72 0.14 -7.32 1.56
CA MET A 72 1.58 -7.12 1.65
C MET A 72 2.27 -8.45 1.36
N ASN A 73 3.02 -8.55 0.25
CA ASN A 73 3.75 -9.77 -0.10
C ASN A 73 5.16 -9.74 0.50
N VAL A 74 6.14 -9.34 -0.30
CA VAL A 74 7.56 -9.27 0.08
C VAL A 74 7.93 -7.81 0.24
N TRP A 75 8.69 -7.51 1.28
CA TRP A 75 9.27 -6.20 1.49
C TRP A 75 10.64 -6.32 2.14
N THR A 76 11.48 -5.32 1.93
CA THR A 76 12.79 -5.22 2.60
C THR A 76 13.12 -3.77 2.91
N VAL A 77 13.75 -3.58 4.06
CA VAL A 77 14.34 -2.30 4.45
C VAL A 77 15.84 -2.38 4.18
N MET A 78 16.36 -1.42 3.42
CA MET A 78 17.78 -1.23 3.16
C MET A 78 18.24 0.06 3.87
N PRO A 79 19.54 0.28 4.08
CA PRO A 79 20.05 1.44 4.82
C PRO A 79 19.44 2.79 4.43
N ASN A 80 19.20 3.00 3.14
CA ASN A 80 18.75 4.28 2.58
C ASN A 80 17.50 4.19 1.69
N HIS A 81 16.83 3.05 1.62
CA HIS A 81 15.61 2.87 0.84
C HIS A 81 14.83 1.64 1.30
N ILE A 82 13.60 1.50 0.82
CA ILE A 82 12.79 0.30 1.01
C ILE A 82 12.26 -0.20 -0.33
N HIS A 83 12.07 -1.51 -0.43
CA HIS A 83 11.37 -2.15 -1.53
C HIS A 83 10.12 -2.86 -1.01
N LEU A 84 9.01 -2.67 -1.70
CA LEU A 84 7.73 -3.27 -1.38
C LEU A 84 7.16 -3.94 -2.64
N LEU A 85 6.72 -5.19 -2.52
CA LEU A 85 5.88 -5.87 -3.48
C LEU A 85 4.47 -5.96 -2.88
N VAL A 86 3.55 -5.15 -3.41
CA VAL A 86 2.21 -4.98 -2.86
C VAL A 86 1.18 -5.40 -3.90
N SER A 87 0.29 -6.32 -3.54
CA SER A 87 -0.88 -6.61 -4.36
C SER A 87 -2.04 -5.73 -3.90
N LEU A 88 -2.68 -5.06 -4.84
CA LEU A 88 -3.93 -4.38 -4.61
C LEU A 88 -5.06 -5.28 -5.10
N GLY A 89 -5.88 -5.76 -4.17
CA GLY A 89 -7.06 -6.56 -4.47
C GLY A 89 -8.16 -5.72 -5.13
N ASP A 90 -9.24 -6.40 -5.51
CA ASP A 90 -10.40 -5.76 -6.12
C ASP A 90 -11.05 -4.71 -5.20
N TYR A 91 -11.93 -3.86 -5.73
CA TYR A 91 -12.56 -2.79 -4.95
C TYR A 91 -13.43 -3.31 -3.81
N ALA A 92 -14.01 -4.50 -3.96
CA ALA A 92 -14.77 -5.20 -2.94
C ALA A 92 -13.90 -6.17 -2.09
N PHE A 93 -12.60 -6.29 -2.37
CA PHE A 93 -11.73 -7.19 -1.64
C PHE A 93 -11.46 -6.67 -0.22
N ASP A 94 -11.56 -7.57 0.76
CA ASP A 94 -11.18 -7.35 2.14
C ASP A 94 -10.10 -8.37 2.53
N ASN A 95 -8.95 -7.87 2.97
CA ASN A 95 -7.84 -8.68 3.44
C ASN A 95 -8.09 -9.29 4.84
N GLY A 96 -9.20 -8.93 5.50
CA GLY A 96 -9.57 -9.43 6.82
C GLY A 96 -8.70 -8.91 7.97
N LEU A 97 -7.75 -8.02 7.68
CA LEU A 97 -6.83 -7.43 8.65
C LEU A 97 -7.22 -5.99 8.99
N SER A 98 -8.03 -5.35 8.15
CA SER A 98 -8.25 -3.92 8.32
C SER A 98 -9.15 -3.60 9.50
N THR A 99 -8.61 -2.86 10.47
CA THR A 99 -9.32 -2.47 11.71
C THR A 99 -10.14 -1.18 11.55
N ILE A 100 -10.17 -0.59 10.35
CA ILE A 100 -11.03 0.55 10.05
C ILE A 100 -12.45 0.04 9.79
N ASP A 101 -13.13 -0.30 10.88
CA ASP A 101 -14.58 -0.43 10.93
C ASP A 101 -15.20 0.96 11.07
N ASN A 102 -16.14 1.29 10.19
CA ASN A 102 -16.84 2.57 10.20
C ASN A 102 -17.91 2.68 11.31
N ASP A 103 -18.15 1.66 12.13
CA ASP A 103 -19.07 1.78 13.27
C ASP A 103 -18.95 0.61 14.25
N THR A 104 -18.93 0.93 15.54
CA THR A 104 -19.19 0.04 16.70
C THR A 104 -18.05 -0.82 17.30
N VAL A 105 -17.45 -0.28 18.37
CA VAL A 105 -17.04 -0.93 19.64
C VAL A 105 -16.87 -2.48 19.69
N LYS A 106 -15.63 -2.90 20.01
CA LYS A 106 -15.13 -4.14 20.66
C LYS A 106 -15.17 -5.47 19.88
N LYS A 107 -13.96 -6.05 19.70
CA LYS A 107 -13.41 -7.06 20.63
C LYS A 107 -11.88 -7.05 20.61
N ILE A 108 -11.32 -6.92 21.81
CA ILE A 108 -9.94 -7.24 22.15
C ILE A 108 -9.91 -8.77 22.36
N HIS A 109 -8.88 -9.44 21.83
CA HIS A 109 -8.57 -10.88 21.92
C HIS A 109 -9.47 -11.85 21.14
N GLU A 110 -8.91 -12.56 20.16
CA GLU A 110 -8.44 -13.94 20.38
C GLU A 110 -7.51 -14.42 19.25
N PHE A 111 -6.49 -15.17 19.67
CA PHE A 111 -5.50 -15.85 18.85
C PHE A 111 -6.14 -17.12 18.27
N SER A 112 -6.02 -17.37 16.97
CA SER A 112 -6.09 -18.73 16.40
C SER A 112 -5.21 -18.82 15.17
N LEU A 113 -4.19 -19.67 15.28
CA LEU A 113 -3.35 -20.13 14.18
C LEU A 113 -4.13 -21.12 13.28
N GLN A 114 -3.78 -21.15 12.00
CA GLN A 114 -3.64 -22.32 11.10
C GLN A 114 -4.39 -22.32 9.75
N ALA A 115 -3.61 -22.84 8.80
CA ALA A 115 -3.89 -23.36 7.45
C ALA A 115 -4.18 -22.35 6.32
N SER A 116 -3.13 -22.10 5.52
CA SER A 116 -3.25 -21.69 4.11
C SER A 116 -4.18 -22.65 3.35
N PRO A 117 -5.25 -22.16 2.70
CA PRO A 117 -5.79 -22.80 1.53
C PRO A 117 -4.96 -22.34 0.34
N GLN A 118 -4.39 -23.30 -0.38
CA GLN A 118 -3.77 -23.10 -1.69
C GLN A 118 -4.71 -22.24 -2.55
N LEU A 119 -4.26 -21.05 -2.96
CA LEU A 119 -5.00 -20.21 -3.90
C LEU A 119 -5.16 -20.99 -5.21
N PRO A 120 -6.37 -21.17 -5.74
CA PRO A 120 -6.55 -21.85 -7.02
C PRO A 120 -5.86 -21.05 -8.12
N GLN A 121 -5.13 -21.74 -9.01
CA GLN A 121 -4.52 -21.20 -10.24
C GLN A 121 -5.58 -20.76 -11.28
N GLN A 122 -6.62 -20.03 -10.88
CA GLN A 122 -7.51 -19.36 -11.81
C GLN A 122 -7.21 -17.86 -11.81
N ARG A 123 -6.81 -17.35 -12.98
CA ARG A 123 -6.57 -15.93 -13.24
C ARG A 123 -7.87 -15.15 -13.03
N TRP A 124 -8.06 -14.60 -11.83
CA TRP A 124 -9.30 -13.95 -11.38
C TRP A 124 -9.73 -12.76 -12.26
N TRP A 125 -8.80 -12.10 -12.96
CA TRP A 125 -9.09 -10.95 -13.85
C TRP A 125 -9.86 -11.28 -15.12
N ILE A 126 -10.08 -12.57 -15.42
CA ILE A 126 -10.86 -13.02 -16.58
C ILE A 126 -12.31 -13.38 -16.18
N ASN A 127 -12.61 -13.48 -14.88
CA ASN A 127 -13.91 -13.94 -14.39
C ASN A 127 -14.86 -12.74 -14.13
N PRO A 128 -15.96 -12.60 -14.89
CA PRO A 128 -16.91 -11.48 -14.77
C PRO A 128 -17.54 -11.35 -13.38
N LYS A 129 -17.58 -12.42 -12.60
CA LYS A 129 -18.15 -12.44 -11.24
C LYS A 129 -17.37 -11.58 -10.25
N TYR A 130 -16.07 -11.39 -10.48
CA TYR A 130 -15.18 -10.65 -9.59
C TYR A 130 -14.88 -9.24 -10.10
N GLN A 131 -15.48 -8.82 -11.22
CA GLN A 131 -15.25 -7.47 -11.73
C GLN A 131 -16.04 -6.43 -10.92
N PRO A 132 -15.37 -5.36 -10.46
CA PRO A 132 -15.98 -4.32 -9.65
C PRO A 132 -16.95 -3.48 -10.48
N ASN A 133 -18.11 -3.16 -9.94
CA ASN A 133 -19.03 -2.23 -10.59
C ASN A 133 -18.62 -0.76 -10.36
N ILE A 134 -19.08 0.14 -11.22
CA ILE A 134 -18.73 1.57 -11.18
C ILE A 134 -19.03 2.23 -9.82
N ASN A 135 -20.06 1.77 -9.10
CA ASN A 135 -20.45 2.34 -7.82
C ASN A 135 -19.48 1.93 -6.69
N GLU A 136 -18.99 0.70 -6.70
CA GLU A 136 -17.95 0.21 -5.78
C GLU A 136 -16.65 1.01 -5.93
N ILE A 137 -16.22 1.25 -7.18
CA ILE A 137 -15.06 2.10 -7.48
C ILE A 137 -15.26 3.52 -6.93
N LYS A 138 -16.43 4.12 -7.16
CA LYS A 138 -16.76 5.47 -6.68
C LYS A 138 -16.76 5.54 -5.15
N GLN A 139 -17.33 4.54 -4.49
CA GLN A 139 -17.40 4.47 -3.03
C GLN A 139 -16.00 4.34 -2.42
N TYR A 140 -15.16 3.44 -2.94
CA TYR A 140 -13.77 3.31 -2.52
C TYR A 140 -12.98 4.63 -2.67
N ARG A 141 -13.15 5.34 -3.80
CA ARG A 141 -12.51 6.65 -4.02
C ARG A 141 -12.98 7.72 -3.01
N LYS A 142 -14.19 7.61 -2.47
CA LYS A 142 -14.71 8.49 -1.41
C LYS A 142 -14.08 8.15 -0.06
N GLU A 143 -14.01 6.86 0.29
CA GLU A 143 -13.43 6.36 1.54
C GLU A 143 -11.92 6.61 1.62
N ARG A 144 -11.18 6.36 0.53
CA ARG A 144 -9.74 6.64 0.43
C ARG A 144 -9.41 8.09 0.79
N ARG A 145 -10.23 9.06 0.38
CA ARG A 145 -10.02 10.48 0.70
C ARG A 145 -10.24 10.82 2.18
N ARG A 146 -10.89 9.94 2.94
CA ARG A 146 -11.13 10.12 4.39
C ARG A 146 -10.00 9.53 5.25
N MET A 147 -9.21 8.61 4.70
CA MET A 147 -8.07 7.96 5.38
C MET A 147 -6.99 8.99 5.79
N LEU A 148 -6.24 8.68 6.85
CA LEU A 148 -5.29 9.60 7.50
C LEU A 148 -4.11 9.95 6.58
N ILE A 149 -3.58 8.98 5.82
CA ILE A 149 -2.40 9.15 4.97
C ILE A 149 -2.59 10.22 3.86
N PRO A 150 -3.67 10.22 3.06
CA PRO A 150 -3.94 11.31 2.12
C PRO A 150 -4.10 12.69 2.76
N LYS A 151 -4.62 12.77 4.00
CA LYS A 151 -4.75 14.03 4.74
C LYS A 151 -3.40 14.54 5.25
N ILE A 152 -2.50 13.64 5.65
CA ILE A 152 -1.13 13.96 6.05
C ILE A 152 -0.31 14.42 4.83
N LEU A 153 -0.35 13.68 3.72
CA LEU A 153 0.34 14.04 2.47
C LEU A 153 -0.11 15.38 1.87
N GLY A 154 -1.36 15.79 2.07
CA GLY A 154 -1.86 17.10 1.64
C GLY A 154 -1.31 18.29 2.44
N LYS A 155 -0.82 18.06 3.67
CA LYS A 155 -0.24 19.09 4.54
C LYS A 155 1.27 19.28 4.36
N PHE A 156 1.93 18.39 3.61
CA PHE A 156 3.36 18.47 3.28
C PHE A 156 3.60 19.05 1.88
N LYS A 157 2.63 19.77 1.32
CA LYS A 157 2.82 20.59 0.11
C LYS A 157 3.13 22.03 0.49
#